data_AF-A0A0A9W4F3-F1
#
_entry.id   AF-A0A0A9W4F3-F1
#
_cell.length_a   1.000
_cell.length_b   1.000
_cell.length_c   1.000
_cell.angle_alpha   90.00
_cell.angle_beta   90.00
_cell.angle_gamma   90.00
#
_symmetry.space_group_name_H-M   'P 1'
#
loop_
_entity.id
_entity.type
_entity.pdbx_description
1 polymer ?
#
loop_
_entity_poly.entity_id
_entity_poly.type
_entity_poly.pdbx_seq_one_letter_code
_entity_poly.pdbx_strand_id
1 'polypeptide(L)'
;MRGDGSEYSGKYWNDLTSQEYMCLHRHRVEALVNSGVRLLCFETIPCSSEALALLDLLKQYPNVQAWLSFSCRNDHQISNGEIFAEVAAQCWKKGKDQLVAVGVNCMDPYWVSTLFKDLINLDSTVPFVAYPNSGERYDTVIKEWVQGENKKVIADYVQEWLEMGIAYVGGCCRNSSKEIKDIGAVLNKWKKVDRI
;
A
#
# COMPACT_ATOMS: atom_id res chain seq x y z
N MET A 1 0.23 -16.50 8.51
CA MET A 1 0.29 -15.20 9.21
C MET A 1 0.64 -15.51 10.66
N ARG A 2 1.64 -14.84 11.26
CA ARG A 2 2.11 -15.15 12.63
C ARG A 2 1.20 -14.58 13.73
N GLY A 3 0.32 -13.63 13.40
CA GLY A 3 -0.70 -13.10 14.32
C GLY A 3 -0.12 -12.28 15.49
N ASP A 4 1.11 -11.81 15.36
CA ASP A 4 1.92 -11.16 16.39
C ASP A 4 2.20 -9.67 16.09
N GLY A 5 1.57 -9.09 15.06
CA GLY A 5 1.81 -7.72 14.62
C GLY A 5 3.14 -7.54 13.87
N SER A 6 3.83 -8.64 13.54
CA SER A 6 5.12 -8.58 12.85
C SER A 6 5.01 -8.00 11.43
N GLU A 7 3.81 -7.96 10.84
CA GLU A 7 3.50 -7.23 9.61
C GLU A 7 3.79 -5.72 9.69
N TYR A 8 4.00 -5.16 10.89
CA TYR A 8 4.42 -3.77 11.07
C TYR A 8 5.91 -3.60 11.40
N SER A 9 6.69 -4.69 11.39
CA SER A 9 8.12 -4.66 11.71
C SER A 9 9.02 -5.40 10.72
N GLY A 10 8.49 -6.41 10.02
CA GLY A 10 9.24 -7.27 9.09
C GLY A 10 10.28 -8.18 9.75
N LYS A 11 10.31 -8.28 11.09
CA LYS A 11 11.38 -8.99 11.82
C LYS A 11 11.49 -10.48 11.49
N TYR A 12 10.40 -11.13 11.06
CA TYR A 12 10.43 -12.54 10.68
C TYR A 12 11.30 -12.83 9.45
N TRP A 13 11.63 -11.81 8.66
CA TRP A 13 12.47 -11.99 7.48
C TRP A 13 13.89 -12.46 7.82
N ASN A 14 14.37 -12.20 9.04
CA ASN A 14 15.68 -12.67 9.49
C ASN A 14 15.78 -14.20 9.55
N ASP A 15 14.64 -14.89 9.65
CA ASP A 15 14.56 -16.34 9.82
C ASP A 15 14.03 -17.06 8.56
N LEU A 16 13.86 -16.36 7.44
CA LEU A 16 13.23 -16.88 6.24
C LEU A 16 14.04 -16.55 4.99
N THR A 17 14.23 -17.54 4.12
CA THR A 17 14.72 -17.31 2.76
C THR A 17 13.59 -16.85 1.84
N SER A 18 13.96 -16.19 0.74
CA SER A 18 13.00 -15.80 -0.30
C SER A 18 12.22 -17.01 -0.85
N GLN A 19 12.88 -18.16 -1.04
CA GLN A 19 12.22 -19.37 -1.54
C GLN A 19 11.19 -19.93 -0.55
N GLU A 20 11.52 -19.98 0.74
CA GLU A 20 10.57 -20.41 1.77
C GLU A 20 9.37 -19.47 1.83
N TYR A 21 9.61 -18.16 1.82
CA TYR A 21 8.55 -17.17 1.80
C TYR A 21 7.65 -17.31 0.56
N MET A 22 8.22 -17.46 -0.64
CA MET A 22 7.45 -17.71 -1.86
C MET A 22 6.62 -19.00 -1.78
N CYS A 23 7.17 -20.07 -1.19
CA CYS A 23 6.45 -21.33 -1.00
C CYS A 23 5.22 -21.15 -0.10
N LEU A 24 5.33 -20.36 0.97
CA LEU A 24 4.22 -20.02 1.86
C LEU A 24 3.10 -19.24 1.14
N HIS A 25 3.45 -18.39 0.18
CA HIS A 25 2.49 -17.55 -0.55
C HIS A 25 1.89 -18.22 -1.79
N ARG A 26 2.61 -19.18 -2.39
CA ARG A 26 2.24 -19.85 -3.63
C ARG A 26 0.81 -20.39 -3.63
N HIS A 27 0.45 -21.17 -2.60
CA HIS A 27 -0.87 -21.79 -2.53
C HIS A 27 -2.02 -20.75 -2.52
N ARG A 28 -1.81 -19.59 -1.87
CA ARG A 28 -2.81 -18.51 -1.85
C ARG A 28 -2.94 -17.84 -3.21
N VAL A 29 -1.79 -17.56 -3.86
CA VAL A 29 -1.76 -16.98 -5.20
C VAL A 29 -2.43 -17.92 -6.19
N GLU A 30 -2.11 -19.21 -6.17
CA GLU A 30 -2.70 -20.22 -7.05
C GLU A 30 -4.20 -20.35 -6.86
N ALA A 31 -4.69 -20.36 -5.61
CA ALA A 31 -6.12 -20.41 -5.34
C ALA A 31 -6.85 -19.21 -5.97
N LEU A 32 -6.31 -17.99 -5.80
CA LEU A 32 -6.89 -16.78 -6.39
C LEU A 32 -6.85 -16.82 -7.92
N VAL A 33 -5.71 -17.15 -8.51
CA VAL A 33 -5.53 -17.19 -9.96
C VAL A 33 -6.42 -18.27 -10.59
N ASN A 34 -6.52 -19.46 -9.99
CA ASN A 34 -7.38 -20.54 -10.47
C ASN A 34 -8.87 -20.19 -10.37
N SER A 35 -9.25 -19.32 -9.42
CA SER A 35 -10.62 -18.79 -9.33
C SER A 35 -10.97 -17.72 -10.37
N GLY A 36 -10.01 -17.30 -11.19
CA GLY A 36 -10.20 -16.29 -12.24
C GLY A 36 -9.70 -14.89 -11.90
N VAL A 37 -9.11 -14.67 -10.71
CA VAL A 37 -8.53 -13.36 -10.34
C VAL A 37 -7.31 -13.06 -11.22
N ARG A 38 -7.26 -11.85 -11.78
CA ARG A 38 -6.17 -11.38 -12.65
C ARG A 38 -5.45 -10.13 -12.14
N LEU A 39 -5.96 -9.52 -11.08
CA LEU A 39 -5.29 -8.43 -10.36
C LEU A 39 -5.16 -8.83 -8.89
N LEU A 40 -3.94 -8.98 -8.42
CA LEU A 40 -3.63 -9.29 -7.03
C LEU A 40 -3.26 -8.01 -6.27
N CYS A 41 -3.62 -7.99 -4.98
CA CYS A 41 -3.25 -6.92 -4.07
C CYS A 41 -2.20 -7.48 -3.10
N PHE A 42 -0.94 -7.13 -3.29
CA PHE A 42 0.10 -7.40 -2.30
C PHE A 42 0.14 -6.21 -1.34
N GLU A 43 -0.53 -6.35 -0.21
CA GLU A 43 -0.78 -5.24 0.72
C GLU A 43 -0.10 -5.43 2.07
N THR A 44 0.14 -4.32 2.77
CA THR A 44 0.74 -4.26 4.10
C THR A 44 2.11 -4.96 4.15
N ILE A 45 2.95 -4.66 3.16
CA ILE A 45 4.30 -5.23 3.07
C ILE A 45 5.28 -4.39 3.92
N PRO A 46 5.95 -4.96 4.93
CA PRO A 46 6.79 -4.19 5.85
C PRO A 46 8.22 -3.93 5.38
N CYS A 47 8.73 -4.71 4.42
CA CYS A 47 10.12 -4.66 3.98
C CYS A 47 10.28 -4.91 2.47
N SER A 48 11.37 -4.40 1.90
CA SER A 48 11.68 -4.59 0.48
C SER A 48 11.89 -6.06 0.13
N SER A 49 12.53 -6.83 1.02
CA SER A 49 12.90 -8.22 0.73
C SER A 49 11.67 -9.11 0.50
N GLU A 50 10.61 -8.88 1.26
CA GLU A 50 9.31 -9.53 1.07
C GLU A 50 8.65 -9.12 -0.25
N ALA A 51 8.62 -7.81 -0.54
CA ALA A 51 8.10 -7.30 -1.80
C ALA A 51 8.82 -7.93 -3.00
N LEU A 52 10.15 -7.97 -2.98
CA LEU A 52 10.96 -8.52 -4.07
C LEU A 52 10.69 -10.03 -4.26
N ALA A 53 10.48 -10.79 -3.19
CA ALA A 53 10.11 -12.20 -3.25
C ALA A 53 8.70 -12.40 -3.84
N LEU A 54 7.73 -11.57 -3.46
CA LEU A 54 6.39 -11.57 -4.06
C LEU A 54 6.43 -11.25 -5.56
N LEU A 55 7.28 -10.31 -5.98
CA LEU A 55 7.47 -10.00 -7.40
C LEU A 55 8.10 -11.16 -8.18
N ASP A 56 9.02 -11.92 -7.57
CA ASP A 56 9.57 -13.13 -8.20
C ASP A 56 8.56 -14.30 -8.24
N LEU A 57 7.63 -14.37 -7.28
CA LEU A 57 6.50 -15.28 -7.35
C LEU A 57 5.51 -14.88 -8.45
N LEU A 58 5.20 -13.59 -8.58
CA LEU A 58 4.26 -13.04 -9.55
C LEU A 58 4.66 -13.37 -11.01
N LYS A 59 5.97 -13.40 -11.30
CA LYS A 59 6.51 -13.80 -12.63
C LYS A 59 6.10 -15.20 -13.08
N GLN A 60 5.71 -16.07 -12.16
CA GLN A 60 5.28 -17.43 -12.47
C GLN A 60 3.84 -17.46 -13.02
N TYR A 61 3.14 -16.32 -12.99
CA TYR A 61 1.77 -16.14 -13.46
C TYR A 61 1.70 -14.97 -14.45
N PRO A 62 2.21 -15.12 -15.70
CA PRO A 62 2.43 -14.00 -16.63
C PRO A 62 1.15 -13.25 -17.05
N ASN A 63 -0.03 -13.88 -16.93
CA ASN A 63 -1.32 -13.25 -17.25
C ASN A 63 -1.97 -12.54 -16.03
N VAL A 64 -1.21 -12.36 -14.95
CA VAL A 64 -1.67 -11.78 -13.69
C VAL A 64 -0.90 -10.50 -13.43
N GLN A 65 -1.64 -9.45 -13.12
CA GLN A 65 -1.10 -8.18 -12.68
C GLN A 65 -1.24 -8.04 -11.16
N ALA A 66 -0.53 -7.09 -10.58
CA ALA A 66 -0.67 -6.76 -9.17
C ALA A 66 -0.50 -5.26 -8.90
N TRP A 67 -1.00 -4.78 -7.77
CA TRP A 67 -0.37 -3.65 -7.10
C TRP A 67 0.40 -4.13 -5.87
N LEU A 68 1.34 -3.30 -5.44
CA LEU A 68 2.13 -3.52 -4.24
C LEU A 68 1.98 -2.31 -3.31
N SER A 69 1.63 -2.53 -2.04
CA SER A 69 1.58 -1.45 -1.06
C SER A 69 2.31 -1.79 0.23
N PHE A 70 3.05 -0.81 0.72
CA PHE A 70 3.85 -0.91 1.93
C PHE A 70 3.11 -0.37 3.14
N SER A 71 3.39 -0.97 4.30
CA SER A 71 3.12 -0.34 5.59
C SER A 71 4.30 0.56 5.97
N CYS A 72 3.99 1.73 6.54
CA CYS A 72 4.99 2.74 6.91
C CYS A 72 5.02 2.97 8.42
N ARG A 73 6.19 3.35 8.93
CA ARG A 73 6.36 3.71 10.35
C ARG A 73 6.40 5.21 10.60
N ASN A 74 6.62 5.98 9.54
CA ASN A 74 6.56 7.44 9.51
C ASN A 74 6.39 7.90 8.05
N ASP A 75 6.58 9.18 7.80
CA ASP A 75 6.42 9.86 6.52
C ASP A 75 7.57 9.73 5.52
N HIS A 76 8.59 8.94 5.84
CA HIS A 76 9.73 8.68 4.95
C HIS A 76 10.08 7.18 4.83
N GLN A 77 9.70 6.37 5.83
CA GLN A 77 10.20 5.00 6.00
C GLN A 77 9.08 3.96 6.04
N ILE A 78 9.32 2.83 5.37
CA ILE A 78 8.50 1.64 5.54
C ILE A 78 8.71 1.03 6.94
N SER A 79 7.86 0.09 7.32
CA SER A 79 7.82 -0.51 8.66
C SER A 79 9.18 -0.99 9.20
N ASN A 80 10.00 -1.65 8.38
CA ASN A 80 11.33 -2.12 8.82
C ASN A 80 12.40 -1.01 8.88
N GLY A 81 12.11 0.17 8.35
CA GLY A 81 12.98 1.35 8.36
C GLY A 81 13.70 1.70 7.07
N GLU A 82 13.52 0.93 6.00
CA GLU A 82 14.00 1.33 4.67
C GLU A 82 13.25 2.58 4.17
N ILE A 83 13.89 3.36 3.29
CA ILE A 83 13.29 4.57 2.71
C ILE A 83 12.24 4.18 1.68
N PHE A 84 11.00 4.67 1.85
CA PHE A 84 9.87 4.30 1.00
C PHE A 84 10.13 4.60 -0.47
N ALA A 85 10.59 5.82 -0.80
CA ALA A 85 10.81 6.23 -2.18
C ALA A 85 11.78 5.29 -2.91
N GLU A 86 12.90 4.92 -2.27
CA GLU A 86 13.90 4.02 -2.84
C GLU A 86 13.35 2.61 -3.09
N VAL A 87 12.67 2.04 -2.09
CA VAL A 87 12.11 0.69 -2.16
C VAL A 87 10.97 0.63 -3.19
N ALA A 88 10.11 1.64 -3.23
CA ALA A 88 9.00 1.71 -4.16
C ALA A 88 9.49 1.80 -5.61
N ALA A 89 10.47 2.68 -5.89
CA ALA A 89 11.09 2.79 -7.22
C ALA A 89 11.79 1.49 -7.64
N GLN A 90 12.50 0.83 -6.71
CA GLN A 90 13.12 -0.47 -6.96
C GLN A 90 12.08 -1.54 -7.34
N CYS A 91 10.99 -1.63 -6.58
CA CYS A 91 9.93 -2.61 -6.81
C CYS A 91 9.19 -2.32 -8.13
N TRP A 92 8.90 -1.05 -8.42
CA TRP A 92 8.31 -0.63 -9.69
C TRP A 92 9.16 -1.08 -10.87
N LYS A 93 10.48 -0.81 -10.83
CA LYS A 93 11.41 -1.22 -11.87
C LYS A 93 11.46 -2.73 -12.06
N LYS A 94 11.49 -3.51 -10.97
CA LYS A 94 11.53 -4.98 -11.03
C LYS A 94 10.22 -5.59 -11.54
N GLY A 95 9.09 -4.98 -11.19
CA GLY A 95 7.75 -5.47 -11.51
C GLY A 95 7.10 -4.80 -12.71
N LYS A 96 7.83 -4.00 -13.51
CA LYS A 96 7.28 -3.11 -14.54
C LYS A 96 6.27 -3.75 -15.51
N ASP A 97 6.45 -5.03 -15.82
CA ASP A 97 5.58 -5.74 -16.77
C ASP A 97 4.27 -6.25 -16.14
N GLN A 98 4.20 -6.36 -14.82
CA GLN A 98 3.05 -6.94 -14.10
C GLN A 98 2.48 -6.03 -12.99
N LEU A 99 3.20 -4.99 -12.56
CA LEU A 99 2.71 -4.02 -11.61
C LEU A 99 1.89 -2.94 -12.30
N VAL A 100 0.73 -2.63 -11.73
CA VAL A 100 -0.13 -1.52 -12.17
C VAL A 100 -0.01 -0.30 -11.27
N ALA A 101 0.48 -0.46 -10.04
CA ALA A 101 0.74 0.61 -9.10
C ALA A 101 1.65 0.15 -7.95
N VAL A 102 2.34 1.11 -7.32
CA VAL A 102 3.03 0.95 -6.04
C VAL A 102 2.57 2.03 -5.08
N GLY A 103 2.39 1.72 -3.80
CA GLY A 103 2.05 2.76 -2.84
C GLY A 103 1.98 2.29 -1.40
N VAL A 104 1.00 2.79 -0.64
CA VAL A 104 0.93 2.62 0.81
C VAL A 104 -0.47 2.32 1.31
N ASN A 105 -0.55 1.56 2.40
CA ASN A 105 -1.78 1.29 3.11
C ASN A 105 -1.53 1.05 4.60
N CYS A 106 -2.63 1.01 5.37
CA CYS A 106 -2.61 0.65 6.79
C CYS A 106 -1.74 1.57 7.68
N MET A 107 -1.69 2.87 7.37
CA MET A 107 -0.92 3.89 8.07
C MET A 107 -1.71 5.20 8.21
N ASP A 108 -1.18 6.21 8.90
CA ASP A 108 -1.87 7.50 9.13
C ASP A 108 -1.99 8.31 7.82
N PRO A 109 -3.20 8.71 7.37
CA PRO A 109 -3.37 9.47 6.12
C PRO A 109 -2.50 10.73 6.02
N TYR A 110 -2.08 11.31 7.16
CA TYR A 110 -1.16 12.46 7.20
C TYR A 110 0.14 12.23 6.43
N TRP A 111 0.68 11.01 6.42
CA TRP A 111 2.00 10.78 5.83
C TRP A 111 1.99 10.55 4.31
N VAL A 112 0.84 10.26 3.71
CA VAL A 112 0.74 9.84 2.30
C VAL A 112 1.34 10.88 1.36
N SER A 113 1.02 12.16 1.57
CA SER A 113 1.47 13.23 0.67
C SER A 113 2.99 13.42 0.70
N THR A 114 3.65 13.29 1.86
CA THR A 114 5.12 13.38 1.95
C THR A 114 5.77 12.18 1.27
N LEU A 115 5.33 10.96 1.60
CA LEU A 115 5.84 9.72 1.02
C LEU A 115 5.82 9.74 -0.51
N PHE A 116 4.73 10.25 -1.10
CA PHE A 116 4.58 10.27 -2.55
C PHE A 116 5.31 11.44 -3.19
N LYS A 117 5.46 12.59 -2.51
CA LYS A 117 6.34 13.68 -3.00
C LYS A 117 7.77 13.19 -3.15
N ASP A 118 8.29 12.45 -2.16
CA ASP A 118 9.64 11.87 -2.23
C ASP A 118 9.79 10.88 -3.39
N LEU A 119 8.79 10.01 -3.59
CA LEU A 119 8.80 9.06 -4.70
C LEU A 119 8.68 9.75 -6.06
N ILE A 120 7.82 10.75 -6.22
CA ILE A 120 7.67 11.53 -7.47
C ILE A 120 8.98 12.24 -7.82
N ASN A 121 9.67 12.81 -6.82
CA ASN A 121 10.96 13.47 -7.02
C ASN A 121 12.05 12.48 -7.49
N LEU A 122 11.96 11.22 -7.06
CA LEU A 122 12.90 10.16 -7.44
C LEU A 122 12.56 9.51 -8.79
N ASP A 123 11.29 9.15 -9.00
CA ASP A 123 10.75 8.51 -10.20
C ASP A 123 9.27 8.87 -10.38
N SER A 124 9.00 9.85 -11.25
CA SER A 124 7.64 10.32 -11.57
C SER A 124 6.85 9.39 -12.48
N THR A 125 7.43 8.25 -12.91
CA THR A 125 6.74 7.29 -13.80
C THR A 125 5.92 6.25 -13.04
N VAL A 126 6.04 6.18 -11.71
CA VAL A 126 5.37 5.19 -10.87
C VAL A 126 3.89 5.55 -10.70
N PRO A 127 2.93 4.69 -11.10
CA PRO A 127 1.53 4.90 -10.76
C PRO A 127 1.29 4.58 -9.29
N PHE A 128 0.45 5.38 -8.63
CA PHE A 128 0.28 5.27 -7.17
C PHE A 128 -1.05 4.66 -6.72
N VAL A 129 -1.00 4.01 -5.56
CA VAL A 129 -2.17 3.53 -4.81
C VAL A 129 -2.07 3.92 -3.34
N ALA A 130 -3.10 4.55 -2.78
CA ALA A 130 -3.14 4.94 -1.37
C ALA A 130 -4.47 4.56 -0.71
N TYR A 131 -4.42 3.81 0.38
CA TYR A 131 -5.60 3.45 1.17
C TYR A 131 -5.22 3.37 2.66
N PRO A 132 -5.05 4.52 3.33
CA PRO A 132 -4.61 4.57 4.73
C PRO A 132 -5.73 4.23 5.72
N ASN A 133 -5.42 4.24 7.01
CA ASN A 133 -6.40 4.12 8.09
C ASN A 133 -7.27 5.38 8.19
N SER A 134 -8.34 5.33 9.00
CA SER A 134 -9.27 6.46 9.19
C SER A 134 -8.64 7.76 9.73
N GLY A 135 -7.43 7.68 10.30
CA GLY A 135 -6.79 8.76 11.08
C GLY A 135 -6.79 8.47 12.60
N GLU A 136 -7.51 7.44 13.04
CA GLU A 136 -7.34 6.87 14.39
C GLU A 136 -5.98 6.15 14.48
N ARG A 137 -5.32 6.25 15.64
CA ARG A 137 -4.11 5.47 15.96
C ARG A 137 -4.45 4.34 16.91
N TYR A 138 -3.85 3.17 16.71
CA TYR A 138 -3.95 2.09 17.68
C TYR A 138 -2.92 2.29 18.79
N ASP A 139 -3.40 2.51 20.01
CA ASP A 139 -2.55 2.62 21.18
C ASP A 139 -2.22 1.22 21.70
N THR A 140 -0.95 0.82 21.62
CA THR A 140 -0.49 -0.52 22.00
C THR A 140 -0.42 -0.74 23.52
N VAL A 141 -0.45 0.33 24.33
CA VAL A 141 -0.44 0.26 25.80
C VAL A 141 -1.83 -0.08 26.30
N ILE A 142 -2.84 0.68 25.87
CA ILE A 142 -4.23 0.43 26.29
C ILE A 142 -4.98 -0.55 25.37
N LYS A 143 -4.39 -0.91 24.23
CA LYS A 143 -4.95 -1.83 23.21
C LYS A 143 -6.28 -1.34 22.63
N GLU A 144 -6.41 -0.03 22.46
CA GLU A 144 -7.60 0.62 21.92
C GLU A 144 -7.23 1.56 20.76
N TRP A 145 -8.21 1.82 19.90
CA TRP A 145 -8.10 2.88 18.91
C TRP A 145 -8.43 4.22 19.56
N VAL A 146 -7.48 5.15 19.47
CA VAL A 146 -7.66 6.53 19.95
C VAL A 146 -7.61 7.48 18.77
N GLN A 147 -8.29 8.62 18.91
CA GLN A 147 -8.23 9.66 17.88
C GLN A 147 -6.77 10.11 17.70
N GLY A 148 -6.29 10.11 16.46
CA GLY A 148 -4.99 10.69 16.15
C GLY A 148 -4.97 12.18 16.45
N GLU A 149 -3.77 12.77 16.53
CA GLU A 149 -3.62 14.22 16.68
C GLU A 149 -4.21 14.98 15.48
N ASN A 150 -4.29 14.29 14.34
CA ASN A 150 -4.86 14.77 13.11
C ASN A 150 -6.38 14.54 13.08
N LYS A 151 -7.14 15.63 13.00
CA LYS A 151 -8.62 15.60 12.94
C LYS A 151 -9.17 15.42 11.53
N LYS A 152 -8.32 15.47 10.50
CA LYS A 152 -8.74 15.32 9.11
C LYS A 152 -9.11 13.87 8.84
N VAL A 153 -10.19 13.67 8.10
CA VAL A 153 -10.58 12.34 7.58
C VAL A 153 -9.93 12.13 6.22
N ILE A 154 -9.91 10.88 5.73
CA ILE A 154 -9.29 10.55 4.44
C ILE A 154 -9.79 11.46 3.31
N ALA A 155 -11.11 11.72 3.25
CA ALA A 155 -11.72 12.55 2.22
C ALA A 155 -11.10 13.96 2.08
N ASP A 156 -10.56 14.52 3.18
CA ASP A 156 -9.92 15.84 3.19
C ASP A 156 -8.58 15.85 2.45
N TYR A 157 -7.95 14.68 2.27
CA TYR A 157 -6.68 14.50 1.58
C TYR A 157 -6.83 14.12 0.11
N VAL A 158 -7.96 13.52 -0.26
CA VAL A 158 -8.14 12.93 -1.60
C VAL A 158 -7.90 13.94 -2.72
N GLN A 159 -8.28 15.20 -2.54
CA GLN A 159 -8.02 16.21 -3.57
C GLN A 159 -6.52 16.43 -3.81
N GLU A 160 -5.72 16.64 -2.76
CA GLU A 160 -4.25 16.78 -2.88
C GLU A 160 -3.65 15.53 -3.54
N TRP A 161 -4.13 14.35 -3.16
CA TRP A 161 -3.67 13.07 -3.70
C TRP A 161 -3.92 12.92 -5.20
N LEU A 162 -5.08 13.37 -5.66
CA LEU A 162 -5.41 13.38 -7.09
C LEU A 162 -4.55 14.37 -7.87
N GLU A 163 -4.31 15.56 -7.31
CA GLU A 163 -3.39 16.57 -7.89
C GLU A 163 -1.95 16.05 -7.99
N MET A 164 -1.54 15.13 -7.10
CA MET A 164 -0.26 14.43 -7.16
C MET A 164 -0.23 13.24 -8.14
N GLY A 165 -1.34 12.92 -8.80
CA GLY A 165 -1.43 11.83 -9.77
C GLY A 165 -1.71 10.45 -9.18
N ILE A 166 -2.26 10.36 -7.96
CA ILE A 166 -2.67 9.06 -7.39
C ILE A 166 -3.78 8.45 -8.24
N ALA A 167 -3.55 7.24 -8.74
CA ALA A 167 -4.49 6.53 -9.62
C ALA A 167 -5.58 5.77 -8.84
N TYR A 168 -5.23 5.25 -7.66
CA TYR A 168 -6.12 4.41 -6.86
C TYR A 168 -6.19 4.93 -5.42
N VAL A 169 -7.39 5.23 -4.94
CA VAL A 169 -7.63 5.74 -3.57
C VAL A 169 -8.68 4.88 -2.88
N GLY A 170 -8.45 4.57 -1.60
CA GLY A 170 -9.38 3.80 -0.76
C GLY A 170 -9.20 4.06 0.72
N GLY A 171 -9.63 3.10 1.54
CA GLY A 171 -9.42 3.10 2.99
C GLY A 171 -9.11 1.70 3.51
N CYS A 172 -8.23 1.62 4.51
CA CYS A 172 -7.86 0.40 5.22
C CYS A 172 -8.57 0.34 6.58
N CYS A 173 -7.86 0.09 7.68
CA CYS A 173 -8.47 -0.09 8.99
C CYS A 173 -9.35 1.11 9.37
N ARG A 174 -10.49 0.78 10.00
CA ARG A 174 -11.45 1.75 10.56
C ARG A 174 -12.16 2.65 9.56
N ASN A 175 -11.99 2.42 8.27
CA ASN A 175 -12.85 3.01 7.26
C ASN A 175 -14.09 2.17 7.07
N SER A 176 -15.24 2.83 7.01
CA SER A 176 -16.52 2.19 6.76
C SER A 176 -17.06 2.56 5.39
N SER A 177 -18.23 2.02 5.05
CA SER A 177 -18.95 2.45 3.84
C SER A 177 -19.22 3.96 3.79
N LYS A 178 -19.24 4.65 4.94
CA LYS A 178 -19.37 6.11 5.00
C LYS A 178 -18.13 6.79 4.42
N GLU A 179 -16.94 6.47 4.90
CA GLU A 179 -15.69 7.08 4.43
C GLU A 179 -15.48 6.79 2.94
N ILE A 180 -15.81 5.59 2.48
CA ILE A 180 -15.76 5.24 1.04
C ILE A 180 -16.73 6.10 0.20
N LYS A 181 -17.93 6.41 0.70
CA LYS A 181 -18.86 7.32 0.02
C LYS A 181 -18.31 8.75 -0.03
N ASP A 182 -17.69 9.21 1.04
CA ASP A 182 -17.10 10.56 1.11
C ASP A 182 -15.92 10.68 0.11
N ILE A 183 -15.04 9.67 0.04
CA ILE A 183 -13.99 9.57 -1.00
C ILE A 183 -14.63 9.58 -2.40
N GLY A 184 -15.67 8.78 -2.63
CA GLY A 184 -16.40 8.72 -3.89
C GLY A 184 -17.00 10.06 -4.32
N ALA A 185 -17.48 10.86 -3.36
CA ALA A 185 -18.01 12.20 -3.63
C ALA A 185 -16.90 13.16 -4.12
N VAL A 186 -15.69 13.09 -3.56
CA VAL A 186 -14.53 13.87 -4.02
C VAL A 186 -14.13 13.43 -5.43
N LEU A 187 -13.99 12.12 -5.67
CA LEU A 187 -13.63 11.56 -6.99
C LEU A 187 -14.63 11.96 -8.09
N ASN A 188 -15.93 11.98 -7.77
CA ASN A 188 -16.96 12.39 -8.73
C ASN A 188 -16.91 13.88 -9.07
N LYS A 189 -16.49 14.74 -8.13
CA LYS A 189 -16.26 16.17 -8.41
C LYS A 189 -15.00 16.34 -9.27
N TRP A 190 -13.92 15.66 -8.94
CA TRP A 190 -12.66 15.68 -9.70
C TRP A 190 -12.85 15.31 -11.18
N LYS A 191 -13.54 14.18 -11.46
CA LYS A 191 -13.83 13.73 -12.83
C LYS A 191 -14.63 14.72 -13.68
N LYS A 192 -15.37 15.65 -13.05
CA LYS A 192 -16.09 16.71 -13.78
C LYS A 192 -15.18 17.87 -14.17
N VAL A 193 -14.12 18.11 -13.40
CA VAL A 193 -13.12 19.16 -13.67
C VAL A 193 -12.19 18.74 -14.81
N ASP A 194 -11.72 17.48 -14.81
CA ASP A 194 -10.82 16.94 -15.85
C ASP A 194 -11.48 16.66 -17.22
N ARG A 195 -12.80 16.88 -17.36
CA ARG A 195 -13.56 16.68 -18.61
C ARG A 195 -13.80 17.99 -19.40
N ILE A 196 -13.04 19.05 -19.09
CA ILE A 196 -13.03 20.34 -19.79
C ILE A 196 -11.65 20.51 -20.43
#